data_AF-A0AB39R5H3-F1
#
_entry.id   AF-A0AB39R5H3-F1
#
_cell.length_a   1.000
_cell.length_b   1.000
_cell.length_c   1.000
_cell.angle_alpha   90.00
_cell.angle_beta   90.00
_cell.angle_gamma   90.00
#
_symmetry.space_group_name_H-M   'P 1'
#
loop_
_entity.id
_entity.type
_entity.pdbx_description
1 polymer ?
#
loop_
_entity_poly.entity_id
_entity_poly.type
_entity_poly.pdbx_seq_one_letter_code
_entity_poly.pdbx_strand_id
1 'polypeptide(L)'
;MLAAALFCASGALFAFNGWFRSVEAAMGEYVLGLVTTGTTALNWDQAVTFFGLGTQHAMGLRITAGCSSAMLIIPLLLVGAGFMLSRRSTVARVLAGTAVGAALLVVTNQLRFGLIAWFSQEWGYEGFGWAHTVIGSLISLVGVALSVTVLLLVAMRRREPGAELSGVSR
;
A
#
# COMPACT_ATOMS: atom_id res chain seq x y z
N MET A 1 0.64 21.40 14.16
CA MET A 1 1.66 20.41 14.52
C MET A 1 1.42 19.06 13.84
N LEU A 2 0.25 18.43 13.96
CA LEU A 2 0.02 17.10 13.39
C LEU A 2 -0.11 17.06 11.85
N ALA A 3 -0.64 18.09 11.20
CA ALA A 3 -0.60 18.20 9.74
C ALA A 3 0.85 18.24 9.22
N ALA A 4 1.73 18.99 9.91
CA ALA A 4 3.15 19.02 9.61
C ALA A 4 3.81 17.65 9.80
N ALA A 5 3.36 16.85 10.78
CA ALA A 5 3.84 15.47 10.95
C ALA A 5 3.53 14.59 9.73
N LEU A 6 2.34 14.70 9.11
CA LEU A 6 2.01 13.97 7.88
C LEU A 6 2.84 14.45 6.67
N PHE A 7 3.12 15.75 6.58
CA PHE A 7 4.05 16.28 5.58
C PHE A 7 5.48 15.77 5.80
N CYS A 8 5.99 15.81 7.03
CA CYS A 8 7.29 15.25 7.38
C CYS A 8 7.35 13.74 7.10
N ALA A 9 6.29 12.99 7.42
CA ALA A 9 6.20 11.57 7.11
C ALA A 9 6.24 11.32 5.59
N SER A 10 5.58 12.15 4.80
CA SER A 10 5.64 12.09 3.33
C SER A 10 7.06 12.34 2.81
N GLY A 11 7.73 13.36 3.33
CA GLY A 11 9.11 13.68 2.98
C GLY A 11 10.09 12.59 3.40
N ALA A 12 9.91 12.02 4.59
CA ALA A 12 10.70 10.89 5.08
C ALA A 12 10.49 9.65 4.19
N LEU A 13 9.24 9.34 3.82
CA LEU A 13 8.94 8.20 2.97
C LEU A 13 9.57 8.35 1.58
N PHE A 14 9.60 9.58 1.04
CA PHE A 14 10.31 9.88 -0.20
C PHE A 14 11.83 9.73 -0.06
N ALA A 15 12.42 10.29 1.00
CA ALA A 15 13.86 10.22 1.24
C ALA A 15 14.37 8.79 1.51
N PHE A 16 13.60 8.00 2.28
CA PHE A 16 13.92 6.62 2.63
C PHE A 16 13.25 5.60 1.71
N ASN A 17 12.79 6.01 0.52
CA ASN A 17 12.14 5.14 -0.46
C ASN A 17 13.00 3.91 -0.84
N GLY A 18 14.33 4.07 -0.90
CA GLY A 18 15.24 2.94 -1.15
C GLY A 18 15.13 1.86 -0.07
N TRP A 19 15.16 2.25 1.21
CA TRP A 19 15.01 1.33 2.33
C TRP A 19 13.60 0.73 2.39
N PHE A 20 12.57 1.55 2.13
CA PHE A 20 11.19 1.08 2.09
C PHE A 20 10.97 0.00 1.02
N ARG A 21 11.60 0.15 -0.16
CA ARG A 21 11.59 -0.87 -1.21
C ARG A 21 12.24 -2.17 -0.78
N SER A 22 13.31 -2.13 0.01
CA SER A 22 13.94 -3.34 0.57
C SER A 22 13.02 -4.05 1.57
N VAL A 23 12.29 -3.28 2.39
CA VAL A 23 11.24 -3.84 3.27
C VAL A 23 10.12 -4.49 2.45
N GLU A 24 9.65 -3.82 1.40
CA GLU A 24 8.64 -4.39 0.49
C GLU A 24 9.14 -5.66 -0.20
N ALA A 25 10.43 -5.72 -0.56
CA ALA A 25 11.06 -6.91 -1.13
C ALA A 25 11.09 -8.07 -0.13
N ALA A 26 11.41 -7.79 1.14
CA ALA A 26 11.38 -8.79 2.20
C ALA A 26 9.97 -9.31 2.48
N MET A 27 8.98 -8.42 2.56
CA MET A 27 7.58 -8.82 2.65
C MET A 27 7.14 -9.58 1.40
N GLY A 28 7.67 -9.21 0.25
CA GLY A 28 7.41 -9.84 -1.04
C GLY A 28 7.89 -11.28 -1.06
N GLU A 29 9.05 -11.59 -0.47
CA GLU A 29 9.60 -12.94 -0.36
C GLU A 29 8.59 -13.92 0.25
N TYR A 30 7.97 -13.53 1.36
CA TYR A 30 6.96 -14.35 2.02
C TYR A 30 5.73 -14.57 1.11
N VAL A 31 5.22 -13.51 0.47
CA VAL A 31 4.05 -13.60 -0.40
C VAL A 31 4.36 -14.43 -1.65
N LEU A 32 5.54 -14.26 -2.23
CA LEU A 32 6.00 -15.00 -3.41
C LEU A 32 6.16 -16.49 -3.10
N GLY A 33 6.67 -16.84 -1.91
CA GLY A 33 6.79 -18.24 -1.49
C GLY A 33 5.44 -18.95 -1.31
N LEU A 34 4.35 -18.21 -1.10
CA LEU A 34 3.00 -18.79 -1.01
C LEU A 34 2.35 -19.04 -2.37
N VAL A 35 2.74 -18.28 -3.41
CA VAL A 35 2.08 -18.32 -4.73
C VAL A 35 2.93 -18.90 -5.84
N THR A 36 4.24 -19.09 -5.59
CA THR A 36 5.17 -19.67 -6.57
C THR A 36 5.72 -21.00 -6.07
N THR A 37 6.08 -21.87 -7.01
CA THR A 37 6.81 -23.11 -6.74
C THR A 37 8.31 -22.84 -6.59
N GLY A 38 9.02 -23.70 -5.86
CA GLY A 38 10.46 -23.56 -5.62
C GLY A 38 10.81 -22.75 -4.38
N THR A 39 12.08 -22.39 -4.24
CA THR A 39 12.54 -21.55 -3.13
C THR A 39 12.55 -20.08 -3.51
N THR A 40 12.42 -19.21 -2.51
CA THR A 40 12.59 -17.77 -2.65
C THR A 40 13.89 -17.32 -1.98
N ALA A 41 14.46 -16.23 -2.46
CA ALA A 41 15.61 -15.59 -1.81
C ALA A 41 15.54 -14.07 -1.95
N LEU A 42 15.93 -13.36 -0.90
CA LEU A 42 15.95 -11.90 -0.87
C LEU A 42 17.35 -11.34 -1.07
N ASN A 43 17.47 -10.35 -1.96
CA ASN A 43 18.61 -9.43 -2.00
C ASN A 43 18.17 -8.05 -1.51
N TRP A 44 18.55 -7.75 -0.26
CA TRP A 44 18.16 -6.52 0.43
C TRP A 44 18.70 -5.25 -0.25
N ASP A 45 19.97 -5.27 -0.66
CA ASP A 45 20.68 -4.09 -1.19
C ASP A 45 20.12 -3.62 -2.54
N GLN A 46 19.64 -4.57 -3.35
CA GLN A 46 19.07 -4.26 -4.67
C GLN A 46 17.53 -4.19 -4.66
N ALA A 47 16.90 -4.47 -3.52
CA ALA A 47 15.45 -4.64 -3.39
C ALA A 47 14.90 -5.62 -4.44
N VAL A 48 15.54 -6.79 -4.53
CA VAL A 48 15.17 -7.86 -5.48
C VAL A 48 14.76 -9.09 -4.70
N THR A 49 13.61 -9.63 -5.05
CA THR A 49 13.12 -10.90 -4.52
C THR A 49 13.17 -11.94 -5.64
N PHE A 50 13.98 -12.98 -5.44
CA PHE A 50 14.05 -14.13 -6.33
C PHE A 50 13.00 -15.16 -5.94
N PHE A 51 12.39 -15.78 -6.94
CA PHE A 51 11.37 -16.82 -6.79
C PHE A 51 11.53 -17.86 -7.89
N GLY A 52 10.94 -19.05 -7.70
CA GLY A 52 11.14 -20.15 -8.65
C GLY A 52 12.53 -20.78 -8.59
N LEU A 53 13.33 -20.51 -7.54
CA LEU A 53 14.67 -21.09 -7.42
C LEU A 53 14.57 -22.61 -7.27
N GLY A 54 15.46 -23.32 -7.96
CA GLY A 54 15.40 -24.79 -8.07
C GLY A 54 14.41 -25.31 -9.12
N THR A 55 13.72 -24.42 -9.85
CA THR A 55 12.87 -24.77 -11.00
C THR A 55 13.47 -24.24 -12.31
N GLN A 56 12.90 -24.62 -13.46
CA GLN A 56 13.27 -24.08 -14.78
C GLN A 56 12.83 -22.62 -14.99
N HIS A 57 12.02 -22.06 -14.09
CA HIS A 57 11.42 -20.73 -14.18
C HIS A 57 11.90 -19.80 -13.07
N ALA A 58 13.18 -19.86 -12.72
CA ALA A 58 13.78 -18.98 -11.72
C ALA A 58 13.85 -17.54 -12.24
N MET A 59 13.24 -16.60 -11.50
CA MET A 59 13.18 -15.19 -11.88
C MET A 59 13.41 -14.27 -10.68
N GLY A 60 13.85 -13.03 -10.95
CA GLY A 60 14.06 -11.99 -9.95
C GLY A 60 13.11 -10.82 -10.16
N LEU A 61 12.27 -10.53 -9.17
CA LEU A 61 11.41 -9.34 -9.16
C LEU A 61 12.16 -8.18 -8.50
N ARG A 62 12.64 -7.23 -9.33
CA ARG A 62 13.25 -5.99 -8.84
C ARG A 62 12.19 -4.94 -8.56
N ILE A 63 12.02 -4.57 -7.29
CA ILE A 63 11.07 -3.53 -6.90
C ILE A 63 11.66 -2.17 -7.24
N THR A 64 11.10 -1.47 -8.22
CA THR A 64 11.51 -0.10 -8.59
C THR A 64 10.64 0.95 -7.88
N ALA A 65 11.08 2.22 -7.88
CA ALA A 65 10.33 3.30 -7.23
C ALA A 65 8.90 3.46 -7.76
N GLY A 66 8.68 3.25 -9.07
CA GLY A 66 7.34 3.30 -9.66
C GLY A 66 6.41 2.15 -9.27
N CYS A 67 6.95 1.06 -8.72
CA CYS A 67 6.19 -0.09 -8.23
C CYS A 67 6.09 -0.15 -6.70
N SER A 68 6.63 0.84 -6.00
CA SER A 68 6.57 0.89 -4.55
C SER A 68 5.25 1.50 -4.10
N SER A 69 4.66 0.94 -3.04
CA SER A 69 3.49 1.52 -2.40
C SER A 69 3.81 2.88 -1.77
N ALA A 70 5.09 3.18 -1.48
CA ALA A 70 5.52 4.48 -0.97
C ALA A 70 5.05 5.65 -1.86
N MET A 71 5.14 5.50 -3.19
CA MET A 71 4.70 6.54 -4.14
C MET A 71 3.20 6.77 -4.13
N LEU A 72 2.41 5.78 -3.72
CA LEU A 72 0.95 5.89 -3.55
C LEU A 72 0.57 6.41 -2.15
N ILE A 73 1.37 6.06 -1.14
CA ILE A 73 1.15 6.49 0.26
C ILE A 73 1.46 7.98 0.41
N ILE A 74 2.49 8.52 -0.26
CA ILE A 74 2.82 9.96 -0.23
C ILE A 74 1.60 10.85 -0.53
N PRO A 75 0.93 10.74 -1.70
CA PRO A 75 -0.23 11.58 -1.99
C PRO A 75 -1.39 11.34 -1.01
N LEU A 76 -1.58 10.12 -0.51
CA LEU A 76 -2.59 9.83 0.52
C LEU A 76 -2.31 10.60 1.83
N LEU A 77 -1.04 10.62 2.28
CA LEU A 77 -0.61 11.38 3.46
C LEU A 77 -0.83 12.88 3.27
N LEU A 78 -0.55 13.41 2.07
CA LEU A 78 -0.78 14.81 1.74
C LEU A 78 -2.27 15.17 1.77
N VAL A 79 -3.13 14.31 1.22
CA VAL A 79 -4.60 14.46 1.30
C VAL A 79 -5.06 14.43 2.76
N GLY A 80 -4.54 13.49 3.57
CA GLY A 80 -4.77 13.45 5.01
C GLY A 80 -4.36 14.75 5.70
N ALA A 81 -3.18 15.29 5.40
CA ALA A 81 -2.70 16.56 5.95
C ALA A 81 -3.62 17.73 5.58
N GLY A 82 -4.11 17.79 4.34
CA GLY A 82 -5.09 18.77 3.89
C GLY A 82 -6.41 18.69 4.67
N PHE A 83 -6.89 17.48 4.96
CA PHE A 83 -8.07 17.30 5.81
C PHE A 83 -7.85 17.74 7.25
N MET A 84 -6.64 17.60 7.81
CA MET A 84 -6.32 18.10 9.15
C MET A 84 -6.34 19.63 9.24
N LEU A 85 -6.09 20.34 8.14
CA LEU A 85 -6.21 21.79 8.07
C LEU A 85 -7.68 22.25 8.04
N SER A 86 -8.60 21.36 7.66
CA SER A 86 -10.03 21.63 7.64
C SER A 86 -10.67 21.39 9.02
N ARG A 87 -11.39 22.37 9.58
CA ARG A 87 -12.05 22.27 10.90
C ARG A 87 -13.22 21.25 10.99
N ARG A 88 -13.49 20.51 9.91
CA ARG A 88 -14.66 19.62 9.80
C ARG A 88 -14.45 18.21 10.35
N SER A 89 -13.20 17.80 10.61
CA SER A 89 -12.86 16.42 10.97
C SER A 89 -12.01 16.37 12.25
N THR A 90 -12.22 15.33 13.07
CA THR A 90 -11.36 15.13 14.25
C THR A 90 -10.02 14.52 13.82
N VAL A 91 -8.93 15.07 14.36
CA VAL A 91 -7.55 14.66 14.11
C VAL A 91 -7.36 13.14 14.18
N ALA A 92 -7.89 12.49 15.23
CA ALA A 92 -7.75 11.05 15.43
C ALA A 92 -8.36 10.22 14.28
N ARG A 93 -9.45 10.71 13.67
CA ARG A 93 -10.12 10.02 12.57
C ARG A 93 -9.39 10.20 11.25
N VAL A 94 -8.82 11.37 11.02
CA VAL A 94 -7.95 11.60 9.86
C VAL A 94 -6.72 10.70 9.95
N LEU A 95 -6.09 10.61 11.12
CA LEU A 95 -4.95 9.72 11.35
C LEU A 95 -5.34 8.24 11.18
N ALA A 96 -6.45 7.80 11.77
CA ALA A 96 -6.93 6.43 11.62
C ALA A 96 -7.26 6.10 10.15
N GLY A 97 -8.00 6.96 9.45
CA GLY A 97 -8.34 6.75 8.03
C GLY A 97 -7.10 6.73 7.14
N THR A 98 -6.12 7.59 7.42
CA THR A 98 -4.86 7.64 6.67
C THR A 98 -4.03 6.38 6.92
N ALA A 99 -3.94 5.92 8.18
CA ALA A 99 -3.23 4.70 8.54
C ALA A 99 -3.85 3.46 7.90
N VAL A 100 -5.18 3.32 7.94
CA VAL A 100 -5.89 2.21 7.29
C VAL A 100 -5.72 2.27 5.77
N GLY A 101 -5.85 3.46 5.17
CA GLY A 101 -5.63 3.63 3.73
C GLY A 101 -4.19 3.30 3.31
N ALA A 102 -3.19 3.68 4.09
CA ALA A 102 -1.80 3.35 3.83
C ALA A 102 -1.54 1.84 3.95
N ALA A 103 -2.09 1.18 4.97
CA ALA A 103 -2.01 -0.27 5.13
C ALA A 103 -2.65 -0.99 3.93
N LEU A 104 -3.80 -0.51 3.45
CA LEU A 104 -4.45 -1.08 2.27
C LEU A 104 -3.59 -0.92 1.02
N LEU A 105 -2.90 0.21 0.84
CA LEU A 105 -1.95 0.40 -0.27
C LEU A 105 -0.80 -0.60 -0.22
N VAL A 106 -0.20 -0.82 0.95
CA VAL A 106 0.84 -1.84 1.14
C VAL A 106 0.31 -3.22 0.76
N VAL A 107 -0.87 -3.61 1.27
CA VAL A 107 -1.48 -4.91 0.96
C VAL A 107 -1.74 -5.06 -0.55
N THR A 108 -2.31 -4.05 -1.19
CA THR A 108 -2.58 -4.09 -2.65
C THR A 108 -1.30 -4.21 -3.47
N ASN A 109 -0.20 -3.60 -3.00
CA ASN A 109 1.09 -3.73 -3.66
C ASN A 109 1.70 -5.12 -3.49
N GLN A 110 1.56 -5.72 -2.31
CA GLN A 110 2.00 -7.10 -2.09
C GLN A 110 1.20 -8.09 -2.96
N LEU A 111 -0.12 -7.90 -3.08
CA LEU A 111 -0.95 -8.70 -3.98
C LEU A 111 -0.50 -8.54 -5.45
N ARG A 112 -0.16 -7.31 -5.85
CA ARG A 112 0.39 -7.05 -7.18
C ARG A 112 1.70 -7.79 -7.42
N PHE A 113 2.63 -7.83 -6.45
CA PHE A 113 3.87 -8.59 -6.57
C PHE A 113 3.63 -10.09 -6.68
N GLY A 114 2.76 -10.64 -5.83
CA GLY A 114 2.38 -12.06 -5.88
C GLY A 114 1.78 -12.44 -7.23
N LEU A 115 0.88 -11.59 -7.77
CA LEU A 115 0.26 -11.84 -9.07
C LEU A 115 1.28 -11.75 -10.21
N ILE A 116 2.19 -10.77 -10.18
CA ILE A 116 3.29 -10.70 -11.16
C ILE A 116 4.14 -11.96 -11.09
N ALA A 117 4.52 -12.41 -9.91
CA ALA A 117 5.37 -13.59 -9.75
C ALA A 117 4.68 -14.87 -10.22
N TRP A 118 3.41 -15.06 -9.87
CA TRP A 118 2.62 -16.21 -10.33
C TRP A 118 2.47 -16.20 -11.86
N PHE A 119 2.04 -15.10 -12.46
CA PHE A 119 1.91 -15.01 -13.91
C PHE A 119 3.24 -15.21 -14.63
N SER A 120 4.34 -14.72 -14.06
CA SER A 120 5.68 -14.88 -14.63
C SER A 120 6.15 -16.33 -14.57
N GLN A 121 5.74 -17.09 -13.55
CA GLN A 121 6.07 -18.51 -13.44
C GLN A 121 5.24 -19.37 -14.41
N GLU A 122 3.97 -19.03 -14.64
CA GLU A 122 3.06 -19.80 -15.49
C GLU A 122 3.25 -19.50 -16.99
N TRP A 123 3.41 -18.22 -17.36
CA TRP A 123 3.44 -17.77 -18.75
C TRP A 123 4.74 -17.05 -19.14
N GLY A 124 5.76 -17.11 -18.29
CA GLY A 124 7.07 -16.52 -18.58
C GLY A 124 7.02 -15.00 -18.78
N TYR A 125 7.77 -14.51 -19.78
CA TYR A 125 7.91 -13.07 -20.04
C TYR A 125 6.61 -12.39 -20.47
N GLU A 126 5.74 -13.08 -21.23
CA GLU A 126 4.43 -12.53 -21.61
C GLU A 126 3.51 -12.38 -20.40
N GLY A 127 3.54 -13.37 -19.49
CA GLY A 127 2.84 -13.30 -18.21
C GLY A 127 3.27 -12.11 -17.37
N PHE A 128 4.59 -11.86 -17.28
CA PHE A 128 5.14 -10.66 -16.64
C PHE A 128 4.58 -9.38 -17.28
N GLY A 129 4.58 -9.29 -18.61
CA GLY A 129 4.07 -8.12 -19.34
C GLY A 129 2.62 -7.81 -19.00
N TRP A 130 1.73 -8.80 -19.07
CA TRP A 130 0.30 -8.64 -18.75
C TRP A 130 0.05 -8.30 -17.29
N ALA A 131 0.71 -9.03 -16.38
CA ALA A 131 0.56 -8.82 -14.95
C ALA A 131 1.10 -7.45 -14.50
N HIS A 132 2.22 -7.01 -15.07
CA HIS A 132 2.84 -5.75 -14.70
C HIS A 132 2.06 -4.53 -15.22
N THR A 133 1.56 -4.61 -16.46
CA THR A 133 0.97 -3.46 -17.17
C THR A 133 -0.53 -3.34 -16.97
N VAL A 134 -1.30 -4.40 -17.21
CA VAL A 134 -2.76 -4.34 -17.22
C VAL A 134 -3.31 -4.65 -15.84
N ILE A 135 -3.04 -5.85 -15.34
CA ILE A 135 -3.62 -6.34 -14.09
C ILE A 135 -3.05 -5.55 -12.90
N GLY A 136 -1.74 -5.33 -12.89
CA GLY A 136 -1.06 -4.56 -11.85
C GLY A 136 -1.56 -3.12 -11.77
N SER A 137 -1.81 -2.47 -12.91
CA SER A 137 -2.38 -1.10 -12.92
C SER A 137 -3.82 -1.08 -12.41
N LEU A 138 -4.64 -2.07 -12.79
CA LEU A 138 -6.02 -2.18 -12.32
C LEU A 138 -6.07 -2.38 -10.79
N ILE A 139 -5.23 -3.26 -10.25
CA ILE A 139 -5.12 -3.49 -8.80
C ILE A 139 -4.71 -2.22 -8.08
N SER A 140 -3.69 -1.51 -8.57
CA SER A 140 -3.25 -0.24 -7.98
C SER A 140 -4.35 0.82 -8.02
N LEU A 141 -5.09 0.93 -9.13
CA LEU A 141 -6.20 1.88 -9.25
C LEU A 141 -7.30 1.60 -8.23
N VAL A 142 -7.73 0.33 -8.12
CA VAL A 142 -8.73 -0.09 -7.13
C VAL A 142 -8.21 0.14 -5.72
N GLY A 143 -6.95 -0.21 -5.44
CA GLY A 143 -6.31 -0.01 -4.14
C GLY A 143 -6.32 1.46 -3.71
N VAL A 144 -5.91 2.37 -4.60
CA VAL A 144 -5.95 3.82 -4.34
C VAL A 144 -7.38 4.31 -4.13
N ALA A 145 -8.32 3.91 -4.98
CA ALA A 145 -9.72 4.31 -4.85
C ALA A 145 -10.31 3.87 -3.50
N LEU A 146 -10.05 2.63 -3.07
CA LEU A 146 -10.47 2.11 -1.78
C LEU A 146 -9.79 2.84 -0.62
N SER A 147 -8.47 3.08 -0.68
CA SER A 147 -7.74 3.79 0.37
C SER A 147 -8.23 5.21 0.59
N VAL A 148 -8.49 5.94 -0.51
CA VAL A 148 -9.09 7.29 -0.45
C VAL A 148 -10.51 7.21 0.09
N THR A 149 -11.32 6.26 -0.39
CA THR A 149 -12.70 6.07 0.10
C THR A 149 -12.72 5.79 1.60
N VAL A 150 -11.85 4.92 2.10
CA VAL A 150 -11.71 4.62 3.53
C VAL A 150 -11.31 5.86 4.31
N LEU A 151 -10.32 6.62 3.83
CA LEU A 151 -9.94 7.89 4.46
C LEU A 151 -11.15 8.83 4.56
N LEU A 152 -11.91 9.01 3.48
CA LEU A 152 -13.08 9.88 3.46
C LEU A 152 -14.18 9.37 4.40
N LEU A 153 -14.51 8.08 4.37
CA LEU A 153 -15.51 7.46 5.22
C LEU A 153 -15.13 7.57 6.70
N VAL A 154 -13.88 7.33 7.06
CA VAL A 154 -13.44 7.41 8.46
C VAL A 154 -13.38 8.87 8.92
N ALA A 155 -12.81 9.76 8.10
CA ALA A 155 -12.59 11.17 8.46
C ALA A 155 -13.87 12.01 8.46
N MET A 156 -14.81 11.76 7.53
CA MET A 156 -15.99 12.61 7.30
C MET A 156 -17.29 12.08 7.90
N ARG A 157 -17.33 10.83 8.37
CA ARG A 157 -18.56 10.23 8.91
C ARG A 157 -19.05 11.07 10.09
N ARG A 158 -20.20 11.73 9.95
CA ARG A 158 -20.72 12.63 11.00
C ARG A 158 -20.95 11.82 12.28
N ARG A 159 -20.66 12.41 13.44
CA ARG A 159 -21.20 11.87 14.71
C ARG A 159 -22.71 12.01 14.59
N GLU A 160 -23.44 10.91 14.60
CA GLU A 160 -24.89 10.92 14.85
C GLU A 160 -25.10 11.65 16.19
N PRO A 161 -25.81 12.79 16.24
CA PRO A 161 -26.18 13.41 17.49
C PRO A 161 -27.35 12.61 18.08
N GLY A 162 -27.08 11.58 18.88
CA GLY A 162 -28.12 10.69 19.36
C GLY A 162 -27.71 9.86 20.57
N ALA A 163 -27.54 10.49 21.73
CA ALA A 163 -27.62 9.82 23.04
C ALA A 163 -27.75 10.81 24.23
N GLU A 164 -28.30 12.02 24.04
CA GLU A 164 -28.40 13.02 25.13
C GLU A 164 -29.79 13.67 25.30
N LEU A 165 -30.86 13.03 24.81
CA LEU A 165 -32.24 13.52 25.00
C LEU A 165 -33.22 12.50 25.61
N SER A 166 -32.72 11.46 26.28
CA SER A 166 -33.54 10.60 27.13
C SER A 166 -33.11 10.74 28.58
N GLY A 167 -33.68 11.71 29.31
CA GLY A 167 -33.40 11.82 30.74
C GLY A 167 -33.93 13.06 31.47
N VAL A 168 -34.54 14.03 30.77
CA VAL A 168 -35.27 15.12 31.43
C VAL A 168 -36.71 15.14 30.92
N SER A 169 -37.56 14.34 31.57
CA SER A 169 -38.98 14.64 31.66
C SER A 169 -39.36 14.58 33.14
N ARG A 170 -39.97 15.68 33.57
CA ARG A 170 -40.42 16.05 34.92
C ARG A 170 -41.35 15.05 35.56
#